data_AF-A0A7S2AN02-F1
#
_entry.id   AF-A0A7S2AN02-F1
#
_cell.length_a   1.000
_cell.length_b   1.000
_cell.length_c   1.000
_cell.angle_alpha   90.00
_cell.angle_beta   90.00
_cell.angle_gamma   90.00
#
_symmetry.space_group_name_H-M   'P 1'
#
loop_
_entity.id
_entity.type
_entity.pdbx_description
1 polymer ?
#
loop_
_entity_poly.entity_id
_entity_poly.type
_entity_poly.pdbx_seq_one_letter_code
_entity_poly.pdbx_strand_id
1 'polypeptide(L)'
;FQTIGDNPVTAYRQLVQQFAKDAAGKAVDPKIAVGEATAVFKANPVGASLSGLGPRLVGVGFKRIPKFGILLGISFFISNDGEVGMVAATGASILSAPFINPIRMIEKQQRAYFKTTGVEKPIMEILKESAAKNFKPLFRGTVPLMGHSLASAMLGLVGQPKLQKFVQKELGDKTSLGQMATGLVASAVVSPIYVGVTNPLSRLEVIMQTTSIDGKRISLGSACKEMVNDSKAFGLRGIFRGNGIGIAKAIISLTMFHEGRIFLMDTFKARNHKLGLVPDS
;
A
#
# COMPACT_ATOMS: atom_id res chain seq x y z
N PHE A 1 -4.57 -9.86 11.22
CA PHE A 1 -3.12 -10.16 11.26
C PHE A 1 -2.30 -9.18 10.43
N GLN A 2 -2.33 -9.26 9.09
CA GLN A 2 -1.51 -8.41 8.19
C GLN A 2 -1.54 -6.90 8.49
N THR A 3 -2.72 -6.26 8.44
CA THR A 3 -2.84 -4.80 8.59
C THR A 3 -2.38 -4.29 9.94
N ILE A 4 -2.54 -5.10 10.99
CA ILE A 4 -2.12 -4.76 12.36
C ILE A 4 -0.59 -4.88 12.46
N GLY A 5 -0.03 -6.02 12.02
CA GLY A 5 1.40 -6.28 12.11
C GLY A 5 2.25 -5.35 11.26
N ASP A 6 1.78 -4.93 10.09
CA ASP A 6 2.52 -4.02 9.21
C ASP A 6 2.27 -2.52 9.47
N ASN A 7 1.40 -2.19 10.44
CA ASN A 7 1.04 -0.79 10.73
C ASN A 7 2.19 0.07 11.23
N PRO A 8 3.00 -0.39 12.20
CA PRO A 8 4.11 0.44 12.71
C PRO A 8 5.07 0.86 11.59
N VAL A 9 5.43 -0.07 10.72
CA VAL A 9 6.33 0.19 9.58
C VAL A 9 5.67 1.07 8.52
N THR A 10 4.37 0.90 8.30
CA THR A 10 3.62 1.76 7.37
C THR A 10 3.51 3.19 7.89
N ALA A 11 3.20 3.37 9.17
CA ALA A 11 3.13 4.67 9.82
C ALA A 11 4.48 5.38 9.77
N TYR A 12 5.56 4.67 10.12
CA TYR A 12 6.92 5.20 10.03
C TYR A 12 7.29 5.64 8.61
N ARG A 13 7.04 4.78 7.61
CA ARG A 13 7.29 5.12 6.19
C ARG A 13 6.52 6.37 5.76
N GLN A 14 5.27 6.50 6.16
CA GLN A 14 4.45 7.65 5.78
C GLN A 14 4.93 8.94 6.47
N LEU A 15 5.34 8.89 7.74
CA LEU A 15 5.94 10.05 8.41
C LEU A 15 7.20 10.51 7.70
N VAL A 16 8.11 9.60 7.33
CA VAL A 16 9.31 9.95 6.54
C VAL A 16 8.94 10.63 5.23
N GLN A 17 7.87 10.19 4.56
CA GLN A 17 7.41 10.82 3.32
C GLN A 17 6.71 12.18 3.57
N GLN A 18 6.07 12.37 4.72
CA GLN A 18 5.43 13.62 5.12
C GLN A 18 6.42 14.68 5.61
N PHE A 19 7.54 14.28 6.23
CA PHE A 19 8.67 15.14 6.59
C PHE A 19 9.56 15.48 5.39
N ALA A 20 9.19 15.05 4.18
CA ALA A 20 9.90 15.42 2.98
C ALA A 20 9.90 16.94 2.70
N LYS A 21 8.99 17.67 3.35
CA LYS A 21 8.91 19.12 3.33
C LYS A 21 8.85 19.67 4.76
N ASP A 22 9.46 20.83 4.95
CA ASP A 22 9.33 21.62 6.16
C ASP A 22 8.01 22.41 6.16
N ALA A 23 7.78 23.18 7.23
CA ALA A 23 6.60 24.03 7.37
C ALA A 23 6.50 25.12 6.29
N ALA A 24 7.63 25.53 5.69
CA ALA A 24 7.69 26.48 4.58
C ALA A 24 7.49 25.82 3.20
N GLY A 25 7.33 24.49 3.15
CA GLY A 25 7.14 23.73 1.93
C GLY A 25 8.43 23.47 1.15
N LYS A 26 9.60 23.80 1.71
CA LYS A 26 10.91 23.53 1.12
C LYS A 26 11.25 22.05 1.29
N ALA A 27 11.87 21.47 0.27
CA ALA A 27 12.25 20.07 0.30
C ALA A 27 13.37 19.84 1.32
N VAL A 28 13.18 18.84 2.19
CA VAL A 28 14.08 18.48 3.28
C VAL A 28 14.92 17.26 2.86
N ASP A 29 16.17 17.18 3.31
CA ASP A 29 17.03 16.02 3.04
C ASP A 29 16.41 14.73 3.61
N PRO A 30 16.46 13.59 2.89
CA PRO A 30 15.91 12.33 3.37
C PRO A 30 16.42 11.89 4.75
N LYS A 31 17.68 12.19 5.11
CA LYS A 31 18.23 11.86 6.43
C LYS A 31 17.56 12.65 7.54
N ILE A 32 17.30 13.94 7.30
CA ILE A 32 16.60 14.79 8.27
C ILE A 32 15.16 14.29 8.43
N ALA A 33 14.47 13.97 7.32
CA ALA A 33 13.12 13.42 7.37
C ALA A 33 13.02 12.10 8.16
N VAL A 34 14.05 11.26 8.10
CA VAL A 34 14.18 10.04 8.91
C VAL A 34 14.40 10.36 10.39
N GLY A 35 15.26 11.34 10.69
CA GLY A 35 15.50 11.82 12.06
C GLY A 35 14.23 12.34 12.72
N GLU A 36 13.47 13.19 12.02
CA GLU A 36 12.18 13.73 12.47
C GLU A 36 11.14 12.63 12.71
N ALA A 37 10.99 11.70 11.77
CA ALA A 37 10.09 10.56 11.94
C ALA A 37 10.49 9.69 13.15
N THR A 38 11.80 9.50 13.37
CA THR A 38 12.32 8.77 14.53
C THR A 38 12.01 9.50 15.83
N ALA A 39 12.15 10.83 15.86
CA ALA A 39 11.83 11.64 17.04
C ALA A 39 10.35 11.50 17.42
N VAL A 40 9.43 11.54 16.46
CA VAL A 40 7.99 11.31 16.70
C VAL A 40 7.75 9.92 17.30
N PHE A 41 8.39 8.88 16.75
CA PHE A 41 8.26 7.51 17.27
C PHE A 41 8.90 7.31 18.65
N LYS A 42 9.97 8.03 18.98
CA LYS A 42 10.57 7.99 20.32
C LYS A 42 9.69 8.68 21.35
N ALA A 43 9.05 9.80 20.97
CA ALA A 43 8.19 10.56 21.86
C ALA A 43 6.86 9.83 22.16
N ASN A 44 6.25 9.19 21.16
CA ASN A 44 4.99 8.46 21.33
C ASN A 44 4.99 7.15 20.52
N PRO A 45 5.72 6.11 20.96
CA PRO A 45 5.93 4.89 20.17
C PRO A 45 4.65 4.12 19.89
N VAL A 46 3.78 3.99 20.90
CA VAL A 46 2.51 3.27 20.77
C VAL A 46 1.53 4.04 19.90
N GLY A 47 1.34 5.34 20.19
CA GLY A 47 0.45 6.20 19.39
C GLY A 47 0.88 6.31 17.94
N ALA A 48 2.18 6.51 17.68
CA ALA A 48 2.72 6.57 16.32
C ALA A 48 2.54 5.23 15.58
N SER A 49 2.75 4.10 16.28
CA SER A 49 2.59 2.75 15.72
C SER A 49 1.14 2.37 15.42
N LEU A 50 0.19 2.88 16.19
CA LEU A 50 -1.25 2.66 15.99
C LEU A 50 -1.88 3.72 15.07
N SER A 51 -1.15 4.78 14.73
CA SER A 51 -1.69 5.89 13.96
C SER A 51 -2.32 5.44 12.63
N GLY A 52 -3.54 5.86 12.35
CA GLY A 52 -4.29 5.54 11.14
C GLY A 52 -4.68 4.06 11.00
N LEU A 53 -4.52 3.23 12.05
CA LEU A 53 -4.88 1.81 11.99
C LEU A 53 -6.38 1.61 11.75
N GLY A 54 -7.23 2.41 12.40
CA GLY A 54 -8.69 2.35 12.27
C GLY A 54 -9.15 2.48 10.82
N PRO A 55 -8.84 3.59 10.12
CA PRO A 55 -9.13 3.73 8.70
C PRO A 55 -8.53 2.61 7.86
N ARG A 56 -7.31 2.12 8.14
CA ARG A 56 -6.72 1.02 7.36
C ARG A 56 -7.51 -0.28 7.47
N LEU A 57 -8.00 -0.63 8.66
CA LEU A 57 -8.84 -1.82 8.86
C LEU A 57 -10.15 -1.71 8.07
N VAL A 58 -10.84 -0.58 8.17
CA VAL A 58 -12.07 -0.30 7.41
C VAL A 58 -11.79 -0.30 5.90
N GLY A 59 -10.69 0.33 5.48
CA GLY A 59 -10.26 0.46 4.09
C GLY A 59 -10.00 -0.88 3.40
N VAL A 60 -9.61 -1.93 4.15
CA VAL A 60 -9.49 -3.28 3.61
C VAL A 60 -10.85 -3.79 3.13
N GLY A 61 -11.92 -3.58 3.90
CA GLY A 61 -13.29 -3.94 3.50
C GLY A 61 -13.76 -3.14 2.28
N PHE A 62 -13.63 -1.82 2.35
CA PHE A 62 -14.02 -0.89 1.26
C PHE A 62 -13.26 -1.13 -0.06
N LYS A 63 -12.06 -1.71 0.00
CA LYS A 63 -11.35 -2.16 -1.20
C LYS A 63 -11.81 -3.52 -1.69
N ARG A 64 -11.89 -4.50 -0.77
CA ARG A 64 -12.10 -5.90 -1.13
C ARG A 64 -13.49 -6.14 -1.70
N ILE A 65 -14.55 -5.59 -1.09
CA ILE A 65 -15.92 -5.82 -1.54
C ILE A 65 -16.11 -5.35 -3.00
N PRO A 66 -15.79 -4.10 -3.37
CA PRO A 66 -15.90 -3.67 -4.78
C PRO A 66 -14.94 -4.44 -5.69
N LYS A 67 -13.71 -4.73 -5.23
CA LYS A 67 -12.74 -5.49 -6.04
C LYS A 67 -13.29 -6.87 -6.41
N PHE A 68 -13.90 -7.59 -5.47
CA PHE A 68 -14.52 -8.89 -5.77
C PHE A 68 -15.71 -8.76 -6.70
N GLY A 69 -16.61 -7.80 -6.47
CA GLY A 69 -17.75 -7.57 -7.36
C GLY A 69 -17.33 -7.25 -8.80
N ILE A 70 -16.35 -6.36 -8.97
CA ILE A 70 -15.82 -6.00 -10.29
C ILE A 70 -15.07 -7.18 -10.92
N LEU A 71 -14.31 -7.95 -10.13
CA LEU A 71 -13.60 -9.13 -10.62
C LEU A 71 -14.60 -10.13 -11.21
N LEU A 72 -15.65 -10.48 -10.46
CA LEU A 72 -16.71 -11.39 -10.89
C LEU A 72 -17.45 -10.84 -12.11
N GLY A 73 -17.79 -9.55 -12.11
CA GLY A 73 -18.47 -8.90 -13.24
C GLY A 73 -17.64 -8.94 -14.53
N ILE A 74 -16.37 -8.54 -14.47
CA ILE A 74 -15.50 -8.57 -15.66
C ILE A 74 -15.25 -10.01 -16.11
N SER A 75 -15.00 -10.94 -15.18
CA SER A 75 -14.84 -12.36 -15.52
C SER A 75 -16.10 -12.93 -16.18
N PHE A 76 -17.30 -12.58 -15.72
CA PHE A 76 -18.55 -13.04 -16.34
C PHE A 76 -18.68 -12.62 -17.81
N PHE A 77 -18.24 -11.40 -18.16
CA PHE A 77 -18.35 -10.90 -19.53
C PHE A 77 -17.18 -11.27 -20.45
N ILE A 78 -16.03 -11.66 -19.90
CA ILE A 78 -14.78 -11.86 -20.68
C ILE A 78 -14.31 -13.32 -20.66
N SER A 79 -14.57 -14.07 -19.61
CA SER A 79 -14.06 -15.43 -19.47
C SER A 79 -15.01 -16.44 -20.13
N ASN A 80 -14.61 -16.98 -21.28
CA ASN A 80 -15.32 -18.10 -21.92
C ASN A 80 -15.11 -19.44 -21.16
N ASP A 81 -14.03 -19.56 -20.37
CA ASP A 81 -13.62 -20.81 -19.69
C ASP A 81 -13.58 -20.70 -18.15
N GLY A 82 -14.19 -19.67 -17.55
CA GLY A 82 -14.23 -19.51 -16.09
C GLY A 82 -12.90 -19.12 -15.41
N GLU A 83 -11.78 -19.05 -16.15
CA GLU A 83 -10.52 -18.56 -15.59
C GLU A 83 -10.54 -17.04 -15.38
N VAL A 84 -10.12 -16.60 -14.19
CA VAL A 84 -9.94 -15.19 -13.86
C VAL A 84 -8.75 -14.64 -14.65
N GLY A 85 -9.04 -14.03 -15.80
CA GLY A 85 -8.03 -13.49 -16.69
C GLY A 85 -7.34 -12.23 -16.16
N MET A 86 -6.17 -11.94 -16.74
CA MET A 86 -5.38 -10.72 -16.55
C MET A 86 -6.23 -9.44 -16.56
N VAL A 87 -7.18 -9.37 -17.49
CA VAL A 87 -8.06 -8.22 -17.71
C VAL A 87 -8.99 -8.03 -16.52
N ALA A 88 -9.59 -9.11 -16.02
CA ALA A 88 -10.43 -9.05 -14.82
C ALA A 88 -9.63 -8.63 -13.58
N ALA A 89 -8.45 -9.22 -13.36
CA ALA A 89 -7.61 -8.87 -12.21
C ALA A 89 -7.11 -7.41 -12.25
N THR A 90 -6.77 -6.93 -13.44
CA THR A 90 -6.30 -5.54 -13.67
C THR A 90 -7.45 -4.55 -13.55
N GLY A 91 -8.57 -4.81 -14.23
CA GLY A 91 -9.78 -3.99 -14.17
C GLY A 91 -10.33 -3.88 -12.76
N ALA A 92 -10.44 -5.00 -12.04
CA ALA A 92 -10.85 -5.00 -10.63
C ALA A 92 -9.91 -4.20 -9.73
N SER A 93 -8.59 -4.23 -10.01
CA SER A 93 -7.62 -3.47 -9.21
C SER A 93 -7.68 -1.96 -9.48
N ILE A 94 -7.91 -1.54 -10.72
CA ILE A 94 -8.05 -0.12 -11.10
C ILE A 94 -9.40 0.43 -10.63
N LEU A 95 -10.49 -0.25 -10.92
CA LEU A 95 -11.85 0.22 -10.66
C LEU A 95 -12.23 0.18 -9.17
N SER A 96 -11.51 -0.60 -8.35
CA SER A 96 -11.67 -0.55 -6.88
C SER A 96 -10.90 0.62 -6.22
N ALA A 97 -9.97 1.27 -6.93
CA ALA A 97 -9.15 2.35 -6.36
C ALA A 97 -9.97 3.57 -5.86
N PRO A 98 -11.02 4.05 -6.57
CA PRO A 98 -11.85 5.15 -6.08
C PRO A 98 -12.55 4.87 -4.74
N PHE A 99 -12.85 3.61 -4.43
CA PHE A 99 -13.56 3.23 -3.19
C PHE A 99 -12.68 3.27 -1.96
N ILE A 100 -11.41 2.87 -2.09
CA ILE A 100 -10.45 2.93 -0.97
C ILE A 100 -9.87 4.35 -0.80
N ASN A 101 -9.92 5.19 -1.84
CA ASN A 101 -9.23 6.48 -1.83
C ASN A 101 -9.68 7.43 -0.70
N PRO A 102 -11.00 7.61 -0.43
CA PRO A 102 -11.46 8.40 0.70
C PRO A 102 -10.90 7.94 2.04
N ILE A 103 -10.84 6.63 2.26
CA ILE A 103 -10.33 6.04 3.50
C ILE A 103 -8.83 6.29 3.64
N ARG A 104 -8.07 6.19 2.55
CA ARG A 104 -6.64 6.55 2.52
C ARG A 104 -6.40 8.03 2.78
N MET A 105 -7.27 8.90 2.26
CA MET A 105 -7.20 10.33 2.53
C MET A 105 -7.40 10.60 4.02
N ILE A 106 -8.40 9.99 4.64
CA ILE A 106 -8.65 10.09 6.09
C ILE A 106 -7.41 9.63 6.87
N GLU A 107 -6.87 8.44 6.59
CA GLU A 107 -5.65 7.90 7.21
C GLU A 107 -4.48 8.92 7.13
N LYS A 108 -4.24 9.49 5.95
CA LYS A 108 -3.12 10.42 5.74
C LYS A 108 -3.33 11.75 6.45
N GLN A 109 -4.56 12.26 6.53
CA GLN A 109 -4.88 13.46 7.29
C GLN A 109 -4.71 13.24 8.79
N GLN A 110 -5.14 12.08 9.32
CA GLN A 110 -4.89 11.72 10.71
C GLN A 110 -3.40 11.71 11.04
N ARG A 111 -2.58 11.10 10.16
CA ARG A 111 -1.12 11.03 10.34
C ARG A 111 -0.43 12.38 10.17
N ALA A 112 -0.88 13.19 9.22
CA ALA A 112 -0.34 14.54 9.02
C ALA A 112 -0.62 15.44 10.23
N TYR A 113 -1.77 15.30 10.88
CA TYR A 113 -2.10 16.01 12.11
C TYR A 113 -1.34 15.44 13.32
N PHE A 114 -1.21 14.11 13.41
CA PHE A 114 -0.41 13.45 14.45
C PHE A 114 1.05 13.89 14.40
N LYS A 115 1.62 14.06 13.19
CA LYS A 115 2.98 14.57 12.98
C LYS A 115 3.23 15.89 13.71
N THR A 116 2.23 16.78 13.75
CA THR A 116 2.37 18.13 14.32
C THR A 116 1.89 18.23 15.76
N THR A 117 0.90 17.42 16.15
CA THR A 117 0.19 17.57 17.43
C THR A 117 0.37 16.40 18.40
N GLY A 118 0.90 15.28 17.94
CA GLY A 118 1.01 14.04 18.71
C GLY A 118 -0.33 13.31 18.93
N VAL A 119 -1.44 13.80 18.34
CA VAL A 119 -2.77 13.19 18.43
C VAL A 119 -3.37 12.97 17.04
N GLU A 120 -4.21 11.95 16.88
CA GLU A 120 -4.89 11.71 15.60
C GLU A 120 -5.99 12.74 15.38
N LYS A 121 -6.13 13.21 14.13
CA LYS A 121 -7.27 14.05 13.77
C LYS A 121 -8.58 13.25 13.86
N PRO A 122 -9.64 13.77 14.50
CA PRO A 122 -10.93 13.10 14.53
C PRO A 122 -11.49 12.89 13.11
N ILE A 123 -11.99 11.68 12.83
CA ILE A 123 -12.57 11.36 11.51
C ILE A 123 -13.75 12.28 11.19
N MET A 124 -14.58 12.60 12.19
CA MET A 124 -15.73 13.51 12.01
C MET A 124 -15.30 14.92 11.61
N GLU A 125 -14.15 15.40 12.07
CA GLU A 125 -13.60 16.70 11.67
C GLU A 125 -13.16 16.67 10.20
N ILE A 126 -12.42 15.62 9.80
CA ILE A 126 -12.00 15.41 8.40
C ILE A 126 -13.23 15.34 7.47
N LEU A 127 -14.29 14.65 7.90
CA LEU A 127 -15.53 14.55 7.13
C LEU A 127 -16.27 15.88 7.04
N LYS A 128 -16.31 16.68 8.12
CA LYS A 128 -16.90 18.03 8.11
C LYS A 128 -16.15 18.97 7.16
N GLU A 129 -14.82 19.00 7.22
CA GLU A 129 -13.97 19.78 6.30
C GLU A 129 -14.15 19.33 4.85
N SER A 130 -14.27 18.02 4.63
CA SER A 130 -14.53 17.45 3.31
C SER A 130 -15.92 17.82 2.81
N ALA A 131 -16.94 17.81 3.68
CA ALA A 131 -18.32 18.15 3.34
C ALA A 131 -18.44 19.61 2.88
N ALA A 132 -17.72 20.54 3.53
CA ALA A 132 -17.63 21.94 3.12
C ALA A 132 -17.10 22.11 1.68
N LYS A 133 -16.42 21.08 1.13
CA LYS A 133 -15.89 21.04 -0.24
C LYS A 133 -16.52 19.94 -1.09
N ASN A 134 -17.76 19.54 -0.79
CA ASN A 134 -18.53 18.52 -1.51
C ASN A 134 -17.79 17.17 -1.62
N PHE A 135 -17.02 16.80 -0.59
CA PHE A 135 -16.21 15.58 -0.51
C PHE A 135 -15.14 15.40 -1.60
N LYS A 136 -15.01 16.33 -2.55
CA LYS A 136 -13.97 16.32 -3.61
C LYS A 136 -12.54 16.14 -3.05
N PRO A 137 -12.16 16.69 -1.87
CA PRO A 137 -10.85 16.45 -1.28
C PRO A 137 -10.53 14.98 -0.99
N LEU A 138 -11.54 14.16 -0.66
CA LEU A 138 -11.36 12.73 -0.36
C LEU A 138 -10.87 11.92 -1.56
N PHE A 139 -11.09 12.45 -2.77
CA PHE A 139 -10.69 11.81 -4.03
C PHE A 139 -9.37 12.37 -4.61
N ARG A 140 -8.63 13.19 -3.85
CA ARG A 140 -7.27 13.60 -4.25
C ARG A 140 -6.40 12.35 -4.37
N GLY A 141 -5.55 12.26 -5.40
CA GLY A 141 -4.66 11.11 -5.58
C GLY A 141 -5.30 9.85 -6.18
N THR A 142 -6.57 9.86 -6.61
CA THR A 142 -7.19 8.67 -7.25
C THR A 142 -6.42 8.21 -8.48
N VAL A 143 -5.96 9.14 -9.34
CA VAL A 143 -5.22 8.81 -10.56
C VAL A 143 -3.89 8.10 -10.28
N PRO A 144 -2.97 8.65 -9.45
CA PRO A 144 -1.74 7.93 -9.12
C PRO A 144 -2.02 6.61 -8.37
N LEU A 145 -3.10 6.53 -7.59
CA LEU A 145 -3.53 5.28 -6.94
C LEU A 145 -3.99 4.22 -7.94
N MET A 146 -4.74 4.61 -8.99
CA MET A 146 -5.11 3.71 -10.08
C MET A 146 -3.87 3.23 -10.83
N GLY A 147 -2.93 4.13 -11.12
CA GLY A 147 -1.63 3.77 -11.72
C GLY A 147 -0.85 2.79 -10.86
N HIS A 148 -0.79 3.03 -9.55
CA HIS A 148 -0.14 2.10 -8.60
C HIS A 148 -0.83 0.74 -8.63
N SER A 149 -2.16 0.72 -8.67
CA SER A 149 -2.95 -0.52 -8.68
C SER A 149 -2.77 -1.30 -9.98
N LEU A 150 -2.65 -0.61 -11.12
CA LEU A 150 -2.31 -1.19 -12.42
C LEU A 150 -0.91 -1.81 -12.39
N ALA A 151 0.10 -1.04 -11.97
CA ALA A 151 1.48 -1.54 -11.87
C ALA A 151 1.57 -2.75 -10.92
N SER A 152 0.84 -2.73 -9.81
CA SER A 152 0.76 -3.85 -8.88
C SER A 152 0.07 -5.08 -9.46
N ALA A 153 -1.00 -4.91 -10.23
CA ALA A 153 -1.63 -6.03 -10.92
C ALA A 153 -0.71 -6.63 -11.99
N MET A 154 -0.08 -5.79 -12.83
CA MET A 154 0.79 -6.25 -13.90
C MET A 154 2.09 -6.89 -13.41
N LEU A 155 2.76 -6.30 -12.43
CA LEU A 155 4.05 -6.80 -11.96
C LEU A 155 3.91 -7.84 -10.85
N GLY A 156 2.95 -7.65 -9.95
CA GLY A 156 2.73 -8.54 -8.82
C GLY A 156 1.88 -9.77 -9.17
N LEU A 157 0.66 -9.58 -9.68
CA LEU A 157 -0.24 -10.72 -9.94
C LEU A 157 0.15 -11.52 -11.18
N VAL A 158 0.74 -10.85 -12.17
CA VAL A 158 1.02 -11.45 -13.48
C VAL A 158 2.52 -11.68 -13.67
N GLY A 159 3.32 -10.65 -13.44
CA GLY A 159 4.76 -10.68 -13.65
C GLY A 159 5.44 -11.67 -12.70
N GLN A 160 5.09 -11.65 -11.42
CA GLN A 160 5.73 -12.48 -10.40
C GLN A 160 5.58 -13.98 -10.65
N PRO A 161 4.38 -14.54 -10.95
CA PRO A 161 4.28 -15.98 -11.24
C PRO A 161 5.01 -16.39 -12.52
N LYS A 162 4.98 -15.55 -13.56
CA LYS A 162 5.70 -15.82 -14.81
C LYS A 162 7.21 -15.84 -14.59
N LEU A 163 7.74 -14.85 -13.86
CA LEU A 163 9.16 -14.79 -13.54
C LEU A 163 9.56 -15.91 -12.58
N GLN A 164 8.72 -16.25 -11.61
CA GLN A 164 8.97 -17.37 -10.71
C GLN A 164 9.05 -18.70 -11.46
N LYS A 165 8.14 -18.96 -12.42
CA LYS A 165 8.20 -20.14 -13.29
C LYS A 165 9.47 -20.14 -14.15
N PHE A 166 9.85 -18.99 -14.70
CA PHE A 166 11.08 -18.84 -15.47
C PHE A 166 12.33 -19.13 -14.62
N VAL A 167 12.42 -18.54 -13.42
CA VAL A 167 13.53 -18.75 -12.48
C VAL A 167 13.56 -20.19 -11.97
N GLN A 168 12.41 -20.82 -11.72
CA GLN A 168 12.34 -22.24 -11.38
C GLN A 168 12.86 -23.12 -12.50
N LYS A 169 12.50 -22.83 -13.76
CA LYS A 169 13.01 -23.55 -14.93
C LYS A 169 14.52 -23.36 -15.14
N GLU A 170 15.04 -22.17 -14.89
CA GLU A 170 16.46 -21.85 -15.14
C GLU A 170 17.38 -22.19 -13.96
N LEU A 171 16.91 -22.12 -12.71
CA LEU A 171 17.71 -22.41 -11.52
C LEU A 171 17.29 -23.72 -10.83
N GLY A 172 16.00 -24.01 -10.70
CA GLY A 172 15.52 -25.23 -10.04
C GLY A 172 15.85 -26.50 -10.84
N ASP A 173 15.76 -26.44 -12.17
CA ASP A 173 16.07 -27.60 -13.03
C ASP A 173 17.57 -27.75 -13.32
N LYS A 174 18.39 -26.71 -13.05
CA LYS A 174 19.84 -26.68 -13.33
C LYS A 174 20.73 -26.62 -12.08
N THR A 175 20.14 -26.52 -10.89
CA THR A 175 20.86 -26.49 -9.61
C THR A 175 20.08 -27.28 -8.55
N SER A 176 20.69 -27.58 -7.39
CA SER A 176 20.03 -28.28 -6.28
C SER A 176 19.14 -27.39 -5.40
N LEU A 177 18.76 -26.20 -5.88
CA LEU A 177 17.97 -25.24 -5.11
C LEU A 177 16.49 -25.66 -5.03
N GLY A 178 16.02 -25.94 -3.82
CA GLY A 178 14.61 -26.27 -3.56
C GLY A 178 13.63 -25.14 -3.89
N GLN A 179 12.33 -25.47 -3.92
CA GLN A 179 11.23 -24.57 -4.32
C GLN A 179 11.16 -23.28 -3.48
N MET A 180 11.56 -23.33 -2.21
CA MET A 180 11.66 -22.16 -1.34
C MET A 180 12.78 -21.20 -1.77
N ALA A 181 13.96 -21.73 -2.12
CA ALA A 181 15.11 -20.94 -2.52
C ALA A 181 14.90 -20.27 -3.88
N THR A 182 14.34 -20.98 -4.86
CA THR A 182 13.96 -20.41 -6.16
C THR A 182 12.86 -19.35 -6.02
N GLY A 183 11.89 -19.55 -5.11
CA GLY A 183 10.86 -18.55 -4.77
C GLY A 183 11.44 -17.28 -4.13
N LEU A 184 12.44 -17.41 -3.27
CA LEU A 184 13.15 -16.28 -2.67
C LEU A 184 13.95 -15.50 -3.72
N VAL A 185 14.68 -16.18 -4.62
CA VAL A 185 15.42 -15.53 -5.72
C VAL A 185 14.49 -14.79 -6.66
N ALA A 186 13.39 -15.42 -7.09
CA ALA A 186 12.39 -14.75 -7.92
C ALA A 186 11.82 -13.51 -7.21
N SER A 187 11.50 -13.62 -5.92
CA SER A 187 11.02 -12.49 -5.13
C SER A 187 12.07 -11.38 -4.97
N ALA A 188 13.36 -11.72 -4.84
CA ALA A 188 14.46 -10.77 -4.75
C ALA A 188 14.68 -10.00 -6.07
N VAL A 189 14.36 -10.59 -7.23
CA VAL A 189 14.45 -9.92 -8.55
C VAL A 189 13.20 -9.09 -8.86
N VAL A 190 12.00 -9.61 -8.60
CA VAL A 190 10.74 -8.90 -8.89
C VAL A 190 10.54 -7.71 -7.96
N SER A 191 10.88 -7.85 -6.68
CA SER A 191 10.56 -6.83 -5.67
C SER A 191 11.21 -5.48 -5.99
N PRO A 192 12.50 -5.37 -6.37
CA PRO A 192 13.10 -4.11 -6.79
C PRO A 192 12.42 -3.47 -8.02
N ILE A 193 12.05 -4.28 -9.03
CA ILE A 193 11.36 -3.79 -10.24
C ILE A 193 9.98 -3.23 -9.87
N TYR A 194 9.21 -4.02 -9.11
CA TYR A 194 7.91 -3.63 -8.60
C TYR A 194 7.96 -2.36 -7.76
N VAL A 195 8.89 -2.29 -6.81
CA VAL A 195 9.10 -1.14 -5.94
C VAL A 195 9.56 0.07 -6.76
N GLY A 196 10.40 -0.14 -7.77
CA GLY A 196 10.87 0.87 -8.71
C GLY A 196 9.74 1.58 -9.46
N VAL A 197 8.76 0.82 -9.94
CA VAL A 197 7.60 1.35 -10.68
C VAL A 197 6.54 1.94 -9.73
N THR A 198 6.27 1.29 -8.61
CA THR A 198 5.14 1.68 -7.74
C THR A 198 5.45 2.81 -6.76
N ASN A 199 6.72 3.04 -6.42
CA ASN A 199 7.07 4.07 -5.46
C ASN A 199 6.92 5.50 -5.95
N PRO A 200 7.31 5.86 -7.21
CA PRO A 200 6.99 7.18 -7.77
C PRO A 200 5.48 7.47 -7.73
N LEU A 201 4.65 6.49 -8.08
CA LEU A 201 3.18 6.60 -8.04
C LEU A 201 2.67 6.80 -6.60
N SER A 202 3.23 6.05 -5.64
CA SER A 202 2.92 6.22 -4.21
C SER A 202 3.32 7.61 -3.71
N ARG A 203 4.44 8.16 -4.20
CA ARG A 203 4.93 9.49 -3.83
C ARG A 203 3.98 10.58 -4.34
N LEU A 204 3.54 10.49 -5.59
CA LEU A 204 2.53 11.40 -6.15
C LEU A 204 1.22 11.35 -5.35
N GLU A 205 0.76 10.14 -5.00
CA GLU A 205 -0.42 9.95 -4.14
C GLU A 205 -0.25 10.66 -2.78
N VAL A 206 0.91 10.53 -2.14
CA VAL A 206 1.19 11.19 -0.85
C VAL A 206 1.22 12.71 -0.99
N ILE A 207 1.96 13.26 -1.96
CA ILE A 207 2.03 14.72 -2.19
C ILE A 207 0.61 15.32 -2.36
N MET A 208 -0.24 14.65 -3.13
CA MET A 208 -1.61 15.12 -3.37
C MET A 208 -2.54 15.00 -2.16
N GLN A 209 -2.22 14.12 -1.20
CA GLN A 209 -3.12 13.76 -0.08
C GLN A 209 -2.68 14.29 1.29
N THR A 210 -1.43 14.76 1.44
CA THR A 210 -0.92 15.27 2.72
C THR A 210 -1.08 16.79 2.88
N THR A 211 -1.56 17.47 1.84
CA THR A 211 -2.03 18.85 2.00
C THR A 211 -3.30 18.89 2.82
N SER A 212 -3.46 19.91 3.66
CA SER A 212 -4.69 20.09 4.44
C SER A 212 -5.92 20.11 3.52
N ILE A 213 -7.06 19.65 4.03
CA ILE A 213 -8.31 19.66 3.28
C ILE A 213 -8.67 21.10 2.90
N ASP A 214 -8.49 22.03 3.83
CA ASP A 214 -8.76 23.46 3.64
C ASP A 214 -7.74 24.16 2.74
N GLY A 215 -6.53 23.63 2.63
CA GLY A 215 -5.48 24.17 1.78
C GLY A 215 -5.71 24.02 0.27
N LYS A 216 -4.75 24.57 -0.48
CA LYS A 216 -4.73 24.52 -1.95
C LYS A 216 -4.56 23.08 -2.44
N ARG A 217 -5.45 22.64 -3.32
CA ARG A 217 -5.35 21.33 -3.98
C ARG A 217 -4.10 21.29 -4.85
N ILE A 218 -3.27 20.26 -4.66
CA ILE A 218 -2.16 19.95 -5.57
C ILE A 218 -2.70 19.09 -6.72
N SER A 219 -2.55 19.57 -7.96
CA SER A 219 -2.88 18.80 -9.16
C SER A 219 -1.82 17.74 -9.44
N LEU A 220 -2.13 16.77 -10.29
CA LEU A 220 -1.15 15.75 -10.69
C LEU A 220 0.09 16.38 -11.34
N GLY A 221 -0.08 17.36 -12.22
CA GLY A 221 1.04 18.07 -12.86
C GLY A 221 1.92 18.80 -11.85
N SER A 222 1.32 19.46 -10.85
CA SER A 222 2.07 20.09 -9.76
C SER A 222 2.80 19.07 -8.90
N ALA A 223 2.18 17.93 -8.60
CA ALA A 223 2.82 16.84 -7.85
C ALA A 223 4.01 16.23 -8.63
N CYS A 224 3.88 16.07 -9.95
CA CYS A 224 4.98 15.63 -10.80
C CYS A 224 6.13 16.66 -10.79
N LYS A 225 5.83 17.96 -10.94
CA LYS A 225 6.82 19.03 -10.86
C LYS A 225 7.54 19.02 -9.51
N GLU A 226 6.80 18.83 -8.43
CA GLU A 226 7.36 18.70 -7.09
C GLU A 226 8.30 17.51 -6.96
N MET A 227 7.89 16.34 -7.44
CA MET A 227 8.74 15.14 -7.43
C MET A 227 10.01 15.33 -8.28
N VAL A 228 9.91 16.03 -9.43
CA VAL A 228 11.07 16.39 -10.26
C VAL A 228 11.99 17.36 -9.51
N ASN A 229 11.45 18.35 -8.81
CA ASN A 229 12.25 19.28 -8.02
C ASN A 229 12.96 18.55 -6.86
N ASP A 230 12.27 17.64 -6.15
CA ASP A 230 12.88 16.76 -5.14
C ASP A 230 14.02 15.92 -5.76
N SER A 231 13.82 15.41 -6.98
CA SER A 231 14.84 14.65 -7.71
C SER A 231 16.03 15.51 -8.14
N LYS A 232 15.82 16.77 -8.51
CA LYS A 232 16.91 17.70 -8.84
C LYS A 232 17.74 18.05 -7.61
N ALA A 233 17.08 18.21 -6.45
CA ALA A 233 17.74 18.56 -5.20
C ALA A 233 18.48 17.38 -4.55
N PHE A 234 17.95 16.16 -4.64
CA PHE A 234 18.45 15.00 -3.88
C PHE A 234 18.76 13.76 -4.74
N GLY A 235 18.71 13.88 -6.06
CA GLY A 235 18.88 12.76 -6.99
C GLY A 235 17.80 11.69 -6.82
N LEU A 236 18.15 10.43 -7.10
CA LEU A 236 17.26 9.28 -6.95
C LEU A 236 16.73 9.10 -5.52
N ARG A 237 17.45 9.59 -4.51
CA ARG A 237 17.00 9.56 -3.11
C ARG A 237 15.75 10.41 -2.88
N GLY A 238 15.50 11.41 -3.73
CA GLY A 238 14.29 12.22 -3.72
C GLY A 238 13.04 11.45 -4.17
N ILE A 239 13.16 10.66 -5.24
CA ILE A 239 12.07 9.86 -5.81
C ILE A 239 11.79 8.62 -4.95
N PHE A 240 12.84 7.98 -4.43
CA PHE A 240 12.79 6.70 -3.73
C PHE A 240 12.77 6.82 -2.19
N ARG A 241 12.20 7.90 -1.66
CA ARG A 241 12.09 8.13 -0.21
C ARG A 241 11.29 7.04 0.48
N GLY A 242 11.94 6.38 1.43
CA GLY A 242 11.34 5.27 2.20
C GLY A 242 11.35 3.92 1.47
N ASN A 243 12.17 3.72 0.43
CA ASN A 243 12.31 2.43 -0.26
C ASN A 243 12.66 1.27 0.69
N GLY A 244 13.71 1.44 1.50
CA GLY A 244 14.15 0.38 2.44
C GLY A 244 13.06 0.02 3.46
N ILE A 245 12.38 1.02 4.00
CA ILE A 245 11.23 0.84 4.90
C ILE A 245 10.08 0.14 4.16
N GLY A 246 9.90 0.43 2.87
CA GLY A 246 8.94 -0.24 2.01
C GLY A 246 9.21 -1.73 1.80
N ILE A 247 10.48 -2.12 1.67
CA ILE A 247 10.89 -3.52 1.58
C ILE A 247 10.62 -4.23 2.93
N ALA A 248 11.03 -3.62 4.05
CA ALA A 248 10.75 -4.17 5.38
C ALA A 248 9.25 -4.37 5.62
N LYS A 249 8.42 -3.38 5.22
CA LYS A 249 6.96 -3.51 5.24
C LYS A 249 6.50 -4.71 4.41
N ALA A 250 7.00 -4.86 3.18
CA ALA A 250 6.58 -5.94 2.30
C ALA A 250 6.87 -7.31 2.92
N ILE A 251 8.05 -7.49 3.51
CA ILE A 251 8.44 -8.73 4.21
C ILE A 251 7.45 -9.02 5.35
N ILE A 252 7.27 -8.08 6.29
CA ILE A 252 6.37 -8.26 7.44
C ILE A 252 4.93 -8.53 6.98
N SER A 253 4.46 -7.77 5.99
CA SER A 253 3.10 -7.88 5.48
C SER A 253 2.85 -9.24 4.81
N LEU A 254 3.81 -9.75 4.03
CA LEU A 254 3.72 -11.07 3.39
C LEU A 254 3.79 -12.20 4.42
N THR A 255 4.71 -12.13 5.39
CA THR A 255 4.80 -13.12 6.47
C THR A 255 3.50 -13.16 7.29
N MET A 256 3.01 -12.01 7.76
CA MET A 256 1.77 -11.93 8.55
C MET A 256 0.53 -12.35 7.78
N PHE A 257 0.53 -12.19 6.45
CA PHE A 257 -0.54 -12.69 5.60
C PHE A 257 -0.48 -14.22 5.48
N HIS A 258 0.71 -14.79 5.26
CA HIS A 258 0.91 -16.22 5.10
C HIS A 258 0.59 -16.98 6.39
N GLU A 259 1.22 -16.60 7.50
CA GLU A 259 1.00 -17.21 8.83
C GLU A 259 -0.45 -17.05 9.27
N GLY A 260 -1.02 -15.84 9.10
CA GLY A 260 -2.42 -15.60 9.44
C GLY A 260 -3.40 -16.44 8.61
N ARG A 261 -3.08 -16.73 7.34
CA ARG A 261 -3.87 -17.62 6.50
C ARG A 261 -3.81 -19.07 6.99
N ILE A 262 -2.61 -19.59 7.27
CA ILE A 262 -2.41 -20.96 7.76
C ILE A 262 -3.16 -21.13 9.08
N PHE A 263 -2.92 -20.24 10.04
CA PHE A 263 -3.59 -20.27 11.34
C PHE A 263 -5.12 -20.31 11.23
N LEU A 264 -5.71 -19.43 10.41
CA LEU A 264 -7.16 -19.42 10.21
C LEU A 264 -7.63 -20.71 9.55
N MET A 265 -6.96 -21.17 8.50
CA MET A 265 -7.32 -22.40 7.81
C MET A 265 -7.31 -23.61 8.74
N ASP A 266 -6.27 -23.75 9.57
CA ASP A 266 -6.13 -24.86 10.51
C ASP A 266 -7.17 -24.77 11.63
N THR A 267 -7.45 -23.56 12.13
CA THR A 267 -8.53 -23.33 13.11
C THR A 267 -9.90 -23.71 12.54
N PHE A 268 -10.18 -23.33 11.29
CA PHE A 268 -11.43 -23.69 10.62
C PHE A 268 -11.52 -25.19 10.35
N LYS A 269 -10.45 -25.83 9.89
CA LYS A 269 -10.39 -27.29 9.73
C LYS A 269 -10.62 -28.02 11.04
N ALA A 270 -9.89 -27.64 12.10
CA ALA A 270 -10.04 -28.24 13.43
C ALA A 270 -11.47 -28.08 13.97
N ARG A 271 -12.08 -26.91 13.77
CA ARG A 271 -13.49 -26.69 14.09
C ARG A 271 -14.41 -27.61 13.29
N ASN A 272 -14.22 -27.72 11.98
CA ASN A 272 -15.07 -28.53 11.12
C ASN A 272 -14.93 -30.03 11.44
N HIS A 273 -13.72 -30.52 11.75
CA HIS A 273 -13.50 -31.87 12.26
C HIS A 273 -14.24 -32.09 13.60
N LYS A 274 -14.13 -31.14 14.55
CA LYS A 274 -14.87 -31.21 15.81
C LYS A 274 -16.40 -31.24 15.62
N LEU A 275 -16.90 -30.62 14.55
CA LEU A 275 -18.32 -30.59 14.22
C LEU A 275 -18.76 -31.76 13.31
N GLY A 276 -17.86 -32.67 12.94
CA GLY A 276 -18.16 -33.78 12.02
C GLY A 276 -18.53 -33.33 10.60
N LEU A 277 -18.13 -32.13 10.19
CA LEU A 277 -18.45 -31.53 8.87
C LEU A 277 -17.41 -31.85 7.79
N VAL A 278 -16.31 -32.52 8.16
CA VAL A 278 -15.30 -33.02 7.23
C VAL A 278 -15.43 -34.55 7.22
N PRO A 279 -15.59 -35.19 6.05
CA PRO A 279 -15.60 -36.64 5.97
C PRO A 279 -14.29 -37.19 6.52
N ASP A 280 -14.35 -38.23 7.35
CA ASP A 280 -13.15 -38.99 7.73
C ASP A 280 -12.60 -39.62 6.44
N SER A 281 -11.40 -39.19 6.06
CA SER A 281 -10.66 -39.69 4.90
C SER A 281 -9.95 -41.00 5.21
#